data_AF-A0A8C5KFT8-F1
#
_entry.id   AF-A0A8C5KFT8-F1
#
_cell.length_a   1.000
_cell.length_b   1.000
_cell.length_c   1.000
_cell.angle_alpha   90.00
_cell.angle_beta   90.00
_cell.angle_gamma   90.00
#
_symmetry.space_group_name_H-M   'P 1'
#
loop_
_entity.id
_entity.type
_entity.pdbx_description
1 polymer ?
#
loop_
_entity_poly.entity_id
_entity_poly.type
_entity_poly.pdbx_seq_one_letter_code
_entity_poly.pdbx_strand_id
1 'polypeptide(L)' 'MSSGASVSALQHLVEQLKLEAGVERIKVSQAANACKDALLVGSPAGSNPFREPRSCALL' A
#
# COMPACT_ATOMS: atom_id res chain seq x y z
N MET A 1 -32.11 -18.31 28.99
CA MET A 1 -31.79 -16.86 28.96
C MET A 1 -30.50 -16.68 28.17
N SER A 2 -30.58 -16.32 26.88
CA SER A 2 -29.37 -16.13 26.03
C SER A 2 -29.58 -15.11 24.89
N SER A 3 -30.83 -14.73 24.58
CA SER A 3 -31.15 -13.80 23.49
C SER A 3 -30.56 -12.39 23.66
N GLY A 4 -30.25 -11.95 24.89
CA GLY A 4 -29.63 -10.64 25.13
C GLY A 4 -28.16 -10.56 24.73
N ALA A 5 -27.40 -11.65 24.90
CA ALA A 5 -25.98 -11.71 24.54
C ALA A 5 -25.76 -11.80 23.03
N SER A 6 -26.72 -12.39 22.30
CA SER A 6 -26.69 -12.40 20.83
C SER A 6 -27.02 -11.03 20.23
N VAL A 7 -27.90 -10.25 20.88
CA VAL A 7 -28.25 -8.89 20.41
C VAL A 7 -27.09 -7.92 20.59
N SER A 8 -26.37 -7.97 21.72
CA SER A 8 -25.19 -7.11 21.92
C SER A 8 -24.06 -7.45 20.93
N ALA A 9 -23.83 -8.74 20.66
CA ALA A 9 -22.86 -9.16 19.65
C ALA A 9 -23.22 -8.64 18.24
N LEU A 10 -24.51 -8.71 17.87
CA LEU A 10 -24.99 -8.17 16.60
C LEU A 10 -24.87 -6.64 16.53
N GLN A 11 -25.13 -5.93 17.63
CA GLN A 11 -24.93 -4.48 17.68
C GLN A 11 -23.46 -4.11 17.44
N HIS A 12 -22.52 -4.80 18.10
CA HIS A 12 -21.09 -4.57 17.87
C HIS A 12 -20.68 -4.86 16.42
N LEU A 13 -21.22 -5.92 15.81
CA LEU A 13 -20.94 -6.25 14.41
C LEU A 13 -21.45 -5.15 13.47
N VAL A 14 -22.63 -4.59 13.71
CA VAL A 14 -23.17 -3.50 12.89
C VAL A 14 -22.33 -2.24 13.01
N GLU A 15 -21.86 -1.90 14.21
CA GLU A 15 -20.98 -0.74 14.39
C GLU A 15 -19.63 -0.93 13.67
N GLN A 16 -19.07 -2.15 13.70
CA GLN A 16 -17.87 -2.49 12.94
C GLN A 16 -18.08 -2.33 11.43
N LEU A 17 -19.20 -2.84 10.90
CA LEU A 17 -19.52 -2.74 9.48
C LEU A 17 -19.73 -1.29 9.02
N LYS A 18 -20.31 -0.43 9.87
CA LYS A 18 -20.42 1.02 9.59
C LYS A 18 -19.05 1.67 9.44
N LEU A 19 -18.11 1.32 10.33
CA LEU A 19 -16.73 1.81 10.26
C LEU A 19 -16.04 1.37 8.96
N GLU A 20 -16.14 0.07 8.61
CA GLU A 20 -15.54 -0.49 7.39
C GLU A 20 -16.18 0.08 6.11
N ALA A 21 -17.48 0.34 6.12
CA ALA A 21 -18.19 0.96 5.00
C ALA A 21 -17.73 2.41 4.77
N GLY A 22 -17.39 3.13 5.84
CA GLY A 22 -16.91 4.52 5.80
C GLY A 22 -15.46 4.69 5.32
N VAL A 23 -14.74 3.61 5.02
CA VAL A 23 -13.38 3.67 4.48
C VAL A 23 -13.41 4.15 3.03
N GLU A 24 -12.69 5.24 2.75
CA GLU A 24 -12.48 5.76 1.40
C GLU A 24 -11.73 4.74 0.53
N ARG A 25 -12.25 4.49 -0.67
CA ARG A 25 -11.70 3.50 -1.61
C ARG A 25 -11.02 4.19 -2.77
N ILE A 26 -9.88 3.65 -3.19
CA ILE A 26 -9.19 4.03 -4.43
C ILE A 26 -9.48 3.04 -5.55
N LYS A 27 -9.26 3.43 -6.81
CA LYS A 27 -9.45 2.52 -7.95
C LYS A 27 -8.41 1.40 -7.88
N VAL A 28 -8.81 0.18 -8.19
CA VAL A 28 -7.91 -0.98 -8.20
C VAL A 28 -6.70 -0.76 -9.12
N SER A 29 -6.90 -0.09 -10.27
CA SER A 29 -5.81 0.26 -11.17
C SER A 29 -4.79 1.23 -10.56
N GLN A 30 -5.21 2.10 -9.63
CA GLN A 30 -4.30 3.00 -8.90
C GLN A 30 -3.51 2.24 -7.83
N ALA A 31 -4.13 1.25 -7.18
CA ALA A 31 -3.47 0.41 -6.19
C ALA A 31 -2.40 -0.51 -6.80
N ALA A 32 -2.53 -0.88 -8.08
CA ALA A 32 -1.63 -1.79 -8.79
C ALA A 32 -0.31 -1.17 -9.29
N ASN A 33 0.08 0.03 -8.83
CA ASN A 33 1.22 0.75 -9.38
C ASN A 33 2.59 0.20 -8.89
N ALA A 34 3.08 -0.85 -9.55
CA ALA A 34 4.42 -1.41 -9.38
C ALA A 34 5.47 -0.80 -10.34
N CYS A 35 5.13 0.27 -11.06
CA CYS A 35 5.89 0.74 -12.23
C CYS A 35 7.27 1.37 -11.88
N LYS A 36 7.58 1.58 -10.60
CA LYS A 36 8.80 2.27 -10.16
C LYS A 36 9.71 1.42 -9.27
N ASP A 37 9.53 0.10 -9.28
CA ASP A 37 10.45 -0.77 -8.55
C ASP A 37 11.79 -0.90 -9.30
N ALA A 38 12.83 -0.26 -8.75
CA ALA A 38 14.17 -0.28 -9.29
C ALA A 38 14.81 -1.68 -9.29
N LEU A 39 14.30 -2.62 -8.47
CA LEU A 39 14.77 -4.00 -8.47
C LEU A 39 14.15 -4.82 -9.60
N LEU A 40 12.94 -4.47 -10.03
CA LEU A 40 12.27 -5.14 -11.16
C LEU A 40 12.73 -4.60 -12.51
N VAL A 41 12.90 -3.28 -12.64
CA VAL A 41 13.18 -2.61 -13.93
C VAL A 41 14.66 -2.24 -14.10
N GLY A 42 15.43 -2.24 -13.00
CA GLY A 42 16.79 -1.71 -12.98
C GLY A 42 16.80 -0.18 -12.89
N SER A 43 17.72 0.37 -12.09
CA SER A 43 17.96 1.82 -12.04
C SER A 43 18.99 2.24 -13.08
N PRO A 44 18.79 3.34 -13.82
CA PRO A 44 19.83 3.93 -14.65
C PRO A 44 21.13 4.12 -13.88
N ALA A 45 22.26 3.93 -14.55
CA ALA A 45 23.58 3.96 -13.92
C ALA A 45 23.93 5.30 -13.22
N GLY A 46 23.28 6.41 -13.60
CA GLY A 46 23.45 7.71 -12.96
C GLY A 46 22.57 7.95 -11.73
N SER A 47 21.49 7.18 -11.57
CA SER A 47 20.54 7.29 -10.45
C SER A 47 20.72 6.20 -9.40
N ASN A 48 21.65 5.26 -9.59
CA ASN A 48 21.96 4.23 -8.61
C ASN A 48 23.00 4.74 -7.60
N PRO A 49 22.64 4.97 -6.32
CA PRO A 49 23.54 5.50 -5.30
C PRO A 49 24.62 4.49 -4.86
N PHE A 50 24.47 3.21 -5.21
CA PHE A 50 25.45 2.17 -4.87
C PHE A 50 26.51 1.97 -5.95
N ARG A 51 26.45 2.73 -7.05
CA ARG A 51 27.44 2.61 -8.12
C ARG A 51 28.71 3.37 -7.77
N GLU A 52 29.84 2.82 -8.20
CA GLU A 52 31.15 3.48 -8.11
C GLU A 52 31.14 4.86 -8.81
N PRO A 53 31.75 5.90 -8.20
CA PRO A 53 31.90 7.20 -8.83
C PRO A 53 32.65 7.08 -10.16
N ARG A 54 32.09 7.65 -11.24
CA ARG A 54 32.82 7.73 -12.51
C ARG A 54 33.85 8.84 -12.42
N SER A 55 35.13 8.51 -12.56
CA SER A 55 36.17 9.49 -12.83
C SER A 55 36.00 10.01 -14.26
N CYS A 56 35.71 11.30 -14.41
CA CYS A 56 35.75 11.97 -15.71
C CYS A 56 37.17 12.50 -15.92
N ALA A 57 37.84 12.07 -16.98
CA ALA A 57 39.00 12.78 -17.50
C ALA A 57 38.50 13.85 -18.48
N LEU A 58 38.90 15.11 -18.26
CA LEU A 58 38.75 16.16 -19.27
C LEU A 58 39.82 15.93 -20.33
N LEU A 59 39.41 15.60 -21.55
CA LEU A 59 40.25 15.55 -22.73
C LEU A 59 40.36 16.95 -23.36
#